data_AF-A0A9P6GZ44-F1
#
_entry.id   AF-A0A9P6GZ44-F1
#
_cell.length_a   1.000
_cell.length_b   1.000
_cell.length_c   1.000
_cell.angle_alpha   90.00
_cell.angle_beta   90.00
_cell.angle_gamma   90.00
#
_symmetry.space_group_name_H-M   'P 1'
#
loop_
_entity.id
_entity.type
_entity.pdbx_description
1 polymer ?
#
loop_
_entity_poly.entity_id
_entity_poly.type
_entity_poly.pdbx_seq_one_letter_code
_entity_poly.pdbx_strand_id
1 'polypeptide(L)'
;MLYSIRNEEKKYSDKSDVAEIVKDLSLNPHRITELDFTSNVFKPVALAEICKCIEKMDNLTTVIFDEIFTTLVKEDMLKCFKMISKALMGKKIEHLDLSNNALSAELPQEFIDLLMSLDTLKYFNIRNCGLGLLGGDKLGECFLNFKSKHCLEYVDLAQNRFFKFPQVLSQGIKALDNIKTLHLEFNTIEKDTMSDFLGVLADKPIEILDIRDNFLNMEGCKTLGRLFSSLDFKELLIGDCLMHDEGVKMFLKHASTRRISLGLPGDIEACEYCSVLDLSYNDFEQDCVELLVDFCGKYQIGKLLINGNFFDEIDSLKVAMEKYGGLLVTEDEAIEVPNKSDIDDSLVGMVSNL
;
A
#
# COMPACT_ATOMS: atom_id res chain seq x y z
N MET A 1 23.18 9.29 0.31
CA MET A 1 23.80 8.13 0.99
C MET A 1 22.79 7.58 1.98
N LEU A 2 22.56 6.28 1.94
CA LEU A 2 21.80 5.56 2.95
C LEU A 2 22.63 5.40 4.22
N TYR A 3 22.04 5.74 5.36
CA TYR A 3 22.50 5.29 6.67
C TYR A 3 21.44 4.37 7.24
N SER A 4 21.78 3.10 7.45
CA SER A 4 20.86 2.08 7.94
C SER A 4 21.47 1.31 9.12
N ILE A 5 20.64 1.02 10.10
CA ILE A 5 20.88 0.05 11.19
C ILE A 5 19.72 -0.96 11.26
N ARG A 6 19.08 -1.21 10.11
CA ARG A 6 17.93 -2.10 9.98
C ARG A 6 18.19 -3.47 10.58
N ASN A 7 17.18 -4.02 11.25
CA ASN A 7 17.15 -5.39 11.75
C ASN A 7 18.28 -5.72 12.75
N GLU A 8 18.85 -4.72 13.42
CA GLU A 8 19.74 -4.97 14.56
C GLU A 8 18.97 -5.41 15.83
N GLU A 9 17.66 -5.19 15.87
CA GLU A 9 16.76 -5.62 16.96
C GLU A 9 17.17 -5.08 18.34
N LYS A 10 17.78 -3.90 18.38
CA LYS A 10 18.29 -3.28 19.61
C LYS A 10 17.29 -2.34 20.26
N LYS A 11 17.39 -2.24 21.59
CA LYS A 11 16.65 -1.27 22.41
C LYS A 11 17.59 -0.22 23.00
N TYR A 12 17.62 0.95 22.37
CA TYR A 12 18.41 2.10 22.76
C TYR A 12 17.69 2.90 23.86
N SER A 13 18.21 2.87 25.08
CA SER A 13 17.58 3.49 26.25
C SER A 13 18.11 4.88 26.56
N ASP A 14 19.41 5.11 26.38
CA ASP A 14 20.06 6.38 26.74
C ASP A 14 21.12 6.84 25.72
N LYS A 15 21.86 7.90 26.09
CA LYS A 15 22.84 8.54 25.22
C LYS A 15 24.04 7.66 24.91
N SER A 16 24.42 6.78 25.83
CA SER A 16 25.58 5.89 25.66
C SER A 16 25.28 4.81 24.62
N ASP A 17 24.04 4.30 24.59
CA ASP A 17 23.60 3.29 23.63
C ASP A 17 23.68 3.79 22.18
N VAL A 18 23.42 5.09 21.96
CA VAL A 18 23.43 5.71 20.62
C VAL A 18 24.72 6.46 20.30
N ALA A 19 25.77 6.36 21.13
CA ALA A 19 26.96 7.18 20.99
C ALA A 19 27.67 6.96 19.63
N GLU A 20 27.73 5.72 19.16
CA GLU A 20 28.31 5.38 17.85
C GLU A 20 27.41 5.86 16.71
N ILE A 21 26.10 5.64 16.79
CA ILE A 21 25.13 6.14 15.81
C ILE A 21 25.23 7.67 15.68
N VAL A 22 25.22 8.39 16.80
CA VAL A 22 25.31 9.86 16.82
C VAL A 22 26.63 10.33 16.23
N LYS A 23 27.73 9.64 16.53
CA LYS A 23 29.04 9.95 15.95
C LYS A 23 28.99 9.81 14.43
N ASP A 24 28.46 8.70 13.91
CA ASP A 24 28.42 8.44 12.48
C ASP A 24 27.49 9.40 11.73
N LEU A 25 26.28 9.63 12.27
CA LEU A 25 25.33 10.60 11.74
C LEU A 25 25.90 12.04 11.73
N SER A 26 26.79 12.36 12.68
CA SER A 26 27.40 13.69 12.80
C SER A 26 28.62 13.90 11.90
N LEU A 27 29.23 12.85 11.34
CA LEU A 27 30.44 12.97 10.52
C LEU A 27 30.20 13.80 9.25
N ASN A 28 29.13 13.51 8.52
CA ASN A 28 28.77 14.20 7.28
C ASN A 28 27.24 14.25 7.09
N PRO A 29 26.48 15.00 7.93
CA PRO A 29 25.02 14.97 7.93
C PRO A 29 24.40 15.35 6.58
N HIS A 30 25.00 16.28 5.83
CA HIS A 30 24.50 16.70 4.52
C HIS A 30 24.67 15.64 3.42
N ARG A 31 25.47 14.59 3.63
CA ARG A 31 25.61 13.48 2.65
C ARG A 31 24.55 12.40 2.83
N ILE A 32 23.90 12.36 3.99
CA ILE A 32 22.84 11.41 4.30
C ILE A 32 21.57 11.89 3.60
N THR A 33 21.04 11.04 2.73
CA THR A 33 19.80 11.28 1.98
C THR A 33 18.69 10.35 2.44
N GLU A 34 19.04 9.24 3.09
CA GLU A 34 18.09 8.19 3.48
C GLU A 34 18.47 7.67 4.87
N LEU A 35 17.46 7.48 5.72
CA LEU A 35 17.59 6.87 7.04
C LEU A 35 16.69 5.65 7.13
N ASP A 36 17.24 4.55 7.63
CA ASP A 36 16.48 3.33 7.89
C ASP A 36 16.85 2.74 9.25
N PHE A 37 15.90 2.83 10.18
CA PHE A 37 16.04 2.32 11.55
C PHE A 37 15.13 1.13 11.84
N THR A 38 14.66 0.45 10.79
CA THR A 38 13.70 -0.65 10.87
C THR A 38 14.05 -1.66 11.96
N SER A 39 13.04 -2.04 12.74
CA SER A 39 13.15 -3.03 13.82
C SER A 39 14.13 -2.67 14.95
N ASN A 40 14.28 -1.38 15.27
CA ASN A 40 15.02 -0.92 16.46
C ASN A 40 14.16 -0.02 17.34
N VAL A 41 14.27 -0.16 18.66
CA VAL A 41 13.45 0.61 19.60
C VAL A 41 14.27 1.70 20.28
N PHE A 42 13.82 2.95 20.19
CA PHE A 42 14.49 4.10 20.83
C PHE A 42 13.61 4.67 21.94
N LYS A 43 14.11 4.70 23.17
CA LYS A 43 13.48 5.46 24.25
C LYS A 43 13.70 6.97 24.04
N PRO A 44 12.88 7.84 24.66
CA PRO A 44 12.94 9.28 24.42
C PRO A 44 14.32 9.90 24.61
N VAL A 45 15.10 9.45 25.60
CA VAL A 45 16.44 10.03 25.87
C VAL A 45 17.43 9.70 24.74
N ALA A 46 17.46 8.46 24.27
CA ALA A 46 18.30 8.03 23.16
C ALA A 46 17.88 8.72 21.85
N LEU A 47 16.58 8.69 21.55
CA LEU A 47 16.05 9.28 20.32
C LEU A 47 16.28 10.80 20.25
N ALA A 48 16.31 11.50 21.40
CA ALA A 48 16.60 12.93 21.44
C ALA A 48 17.98 13.27 20.85
N GLU A 49 18.99 12.43 21.07
CA GLU A 49 20.33 12.67 20.52
C GLU A 49 20.36 12.40 19.01
N ILE A 50 19.61 11.40 18.54
CA ILE A 50 19.45 11.11 17.11
C ILE A 50 18.69 12.25 16.40
N CYS A 51 17.59 12.74 16.97
CA CYS A 51 16.81 13.86 16.40
C CYS A 51 17.65 15.12 16.16
N LYS A 52 18.58 15.45 17.08
CA LYS A 52 19.52 16.58 16.88
C LYS A 52 20.45 16.38 15.68
N CYS A 53 20.73 15.15 15.31
CA CYS A 53 21.50 14.84 14.11
C CYS A 53 20.61 14.99 12.87
N ILE A 54 19.38 14.44 12.91
CA ILE A 54 18.39 14.54 11.83
C ILE A 54 18.12 16.00 11.47
N GLU A 55 17.97 16.89 12.45
CA GLU A 55 17.76 18.33 12.23
C GLU A 55 18.80 18.96 11.28
N LYS A 56 20.04 18.47 11.28
CA LYS A 56 21.16 18.99 10.46
C LYS A 56 21.24 18.37 9.06
N MET A 57 20.42 17.38 8.74
CA MET A 57 20.42 16.67 7.45
C MET A 57 19.53 17.41 6.44
N ASP A 58 20.10 18.35 5.70
CA ASP A 58 19.33 19.19 4.75
C ASP A 58 18.88 18.44 3.49
N ASN A 59 19.58 17.35 3.13
CA ASN A 59 19.34 16.57 1.91
C ASN A 59 18.59 15.26 2.17
N LEU A 60 18.01 15.09 3.36
CA LEU A 60 17.25 13.90 3.72
C LEU A 60 15.92 13.88 2.94
N THR A 61 15.70 12.81 2.18
CA THR A 61 14.53 12.59 1.32
C THR A 61 13.75 11.33 1.69
N THR A 62 14.40 10.34 2.30
CA THR A 62 13.77 9.06 2.68
C THR A 62 13.96 8.78 4.16
N VAL A 63 12.87 8.41 4.83
CA VAL A 63 12.88 8.03 6.24
C VAL A 63 12.04 6.79 6.45
N ILE A 64 12.69 5.70 6.86
CA ILE A 64 12.08 4.43 7.18
C ILE A 64 12.18 4.20 8.69
N PHE A 65 11.05 4.41 9.35
CA PHE A 65 10.85 4.25 10.79
C PHE A 65 9.84 3.14 11.07
N ASP A 66 10.02 2.01 10.38
CA ASP A 66 9.24 0.81 10.58
C ASP A 66 9.59 0.13 11.93
N GLU A 67 8.58 -0.26 12.70
CA GLU A 67 8.72 -1.02 13.95
C GLU A 67 9.51 -0.29 15.07
N ILE A 68 9.75 1.02 14.96
CA ILE A 68 10.64 1.74 15.90
C ILE A 68 10.04 2.09 17.28
N PHE A 69 8.72 2.07 17.38
CA PHE A 69 7.98 2.33 18.61
C PHE A 69 7.50 1.05 19.31
N THR A 70 7.88 -0.12 18.79
CA THR A 70 7.50 -1.38 19.40
C THR A 70 7.97 -1.47 20.86
N THR A 71 7.15 -2.08 21.70
CA THR A 71 7.39 -2.23 23.16
C THR A 71 7.49 -0.93 23.97
N LEU A 72 7.39 0.25 23.34
CA LEU A 72 7.30 1.50 24.09
C LEU A 72 5.94 1.60 24.78
N VAL A 73 5.94 2.15 25.99
CA VAL A 73 4.69 2.58 26.62
C VAL A 73 4.15 3.80 25.87
N LYS A 74 2.83 3.97 25.86
CA LYS A 74 2.13 5.03 25.12
C LYS A 74 2.75 6.42 25.30
N GLU A 75 3.13 6.77 26.53
CA GLU A 75 3.68 8.10 26.84
C GLU A 75 5.06 8.33 26.19
N ASP A 76 5.90 7.31 26.16
CA ASP A 76 7.21 7.37 25.54
C ASP A 76 7.11 7.34 24.01
N MET A 77 6.20 6.52 23.46
CA MET A 77 5.87 6.54 22.02
C MET A 77 5.46 7.95 21.60
N LEU A 78 4.51 8.58 22.30
CA LEU A 78 4.05 9.94 21.98
C LEU A 78 5.16 10.97 22.05
N LYS A 79 6.05 10.89 23.06
CA LYS A 79 7.22 11.77 23.16
C LYS A 79 8.15 11.59 21.95
N CYS A 80 8.47 10.35 21.61
CA CYS A 80 9.32 10.00 20.48
C CYS A 80 8.72 10.47 19.16
N PHE A 81 7.44 10.23 18.95
CA PHE A 81 6.73 10.60 17.72
C PHE A 81 6.73 12.12 17.52
N LYS A 82 6.49 12.90 18.59
CA LYS A 82 6.61 14.37 18.55
C LYS A 82 8.02 14.85 18.23
N MET A 83 9.04 14.20 18.77
CA MET A 83 10.44 14.58 18.55
C MET A 83 10.87 14.31 17.12
N ILE A 84 10.54 13.13 16.58
CA ILE A 84 10.75 12.81 15.17
C ILE A 84 10.02 13.81 14.28
N SER A 85 8.75 14.10 14.60
CA SER A 85 7.95 15.02 13.80
C SER A 85 8.62 16.40 13.69
N LYS A 86 9.09 16.93 14.83
CA LYS A 86 9.84 18.20 14.90
C LYS A 86 11.16 18.14 14.14
N ALA A 87 11.92 17.05 14.29
CA ALA A 87 13.21 16.90 13.67
C ALA A 87 13.12 16.84 12.13
N LEU A 88 12.01 16.33 11.59
CA LEU A 88 11.75 16.25 10.15
C LEU A 88 11.10 17.51 9.55
N MET A 89 10.68 18.48 10.39
CA MET A 89 10.05 19.71 9.89
C MET A 89 10.94 20.45 8.89
N GLY A 90 10.35 20.89 7.78
CA GLY A 90 11.04 21.66 6.75
C GLY A 90 11.95 20.86 5.82
N LYS A 91 12.02 19.54 5.99
CA LYS A 91 12.75 18.64 5.09
C LYS A 91 11.92 18.29 3.86
N LYS A 92 12.59 17.98 2.75
CA LYS A 92 11.97 17.57 1.50
C LYS A 92 11.81 16.05 1.43
N ILE A 93 11.01 15.51 2.34
CA ILE A 93 10.78 14.07 2.43
C ILE A 93 9.91 13.61 1.25
N GLU A 94 10.45 12.73 0.43
CA GLU A 94 9.76 12.06 -0.68
C GLU A 94 9.18 10.71 -0.27
N HIS A 95 9.80 10.02 0.69
CA HIS A 95 9.33 8.72 1.21
C HIS A 95 9.36 8.72 2.74
N LEU A 96 8.19 8.52 3.33
CA LEU A 96 8.02 8.35 4.76
C LEU A 96 7.34 7.01 5.05
N ASP A 97 8.02 6.18 5.84
CA ASP A 97 7.48 4.91 6.34
C ASP A 97 7.40 4.91 7.87
N LEU A 98 6.19 4.67 8.37
CA LEU A 98 5.87 4.58 9.80
C LEU A 98 5.21 3.24 10.14
N SER A 99 5.37 2.22 9.29
CA SER A 99 4.69 0.93 9.43
C SER A 99 5.03 0.21 10.74
N ASN A 100 4.17 -0.73 11.10
CA ASN A 100 4.30 -1.61 12.29
C ASN A 100 4.56 -0.88 13.61
N ASN A 101 4.15 0.38 13.71
CA ASN A 101 4.17 1.13 14.96
C ASN A 101 2.77 1.13 15.57
N ALA A 102 2.63 0.77 16.85
CA ALA A 102 1.34 0.79 17.54
C ALA A 102 0.85 2.22 17.85
N LEU A 103 0.56 3.01 16.80
CA LEU A 103 0.15 4.41 16.88
C LEU A 103 -1.29 4.55 17.37
N SER A 104 -2.16 3.59 17.07
CA SER A 104 -3.60 3.71 17.31
C SER A 104 -4.14 5.02 16.69
N ALA A 105 -5.11 5.68 17.31
CA ALA A 105 -5.59 6.99 16.87
C ALA A 105 -4.72 8.18 17.38
N GLU A 106 -3.54 7.91 17.91
CA GLU A 106 -2.68 8.88 18.60
C GLU A 106 -1.71 9.57 17.63
N LEU A 107 -2.27 10.34 16.70
CA LEU A 107 -1.50 11.23 15.83
C LEU A 107 -1.33 12.60 16.53
N PRO A 108 -0.13 12.96 17.03
CA PRO A 108 0.08 14.23 17.71
C PRO A 108 0.02 15.39 16.72
N GLN A 109 -0.32 16.59 17.21
CA GLN A 109 -0.41 17.78 16.37
C GLN A 109 0.89 18.04 15.61
N GLU A 110 2.05 17.80 16.22
CA GLU A 110 3.34 18.01 15.54
C GLU A 110 3.55 17.07 14.35
N PHE A 111 2.98 15.86 14.39
CA PHE A 111 2.98 14.96 13.24
C PHE A 111 2.02 15.44 12.15
N ILE A 112 0.83 15.90 12.54
CA ILE A 112 -0.15 16.47 11.61
C ILE A 112 0.45 17.68 10.88
N ASP A 113 1.10 18.58 11.62
CA ASP A 113 1.79 19.76 11.09
C ASP A 113 2.93 19.36 10.15
N LEU A 114 3.72 18.35 10.51
CA LEU A 114 4.75 17.78 9.64
C LEU A 114 4.13 17.28 8.35
N LEU A 115 3.17 16.36 8.43
CA LEU A 115 2.60 15.68 7.28
C LEU A 115 1.99 16.68 6.29
N MET A 116 1.26 17.68 6.77
CA MET A 116 0.71 18.77 5.93
C MET A 116 1.79 19.67 5.30
N SER A 117 2.99 19.72 5.88
CA SER A 117 4.12 20.51 5.37
C SER A 117 4.97 19.79 4.32
N LEU A 118 4.85 18.46 4.19
CA LEU A 118 5.63 17.65 3.26
C LEU A 118 5.11 17.82 1.82
N ASP A 119 5.58 18.87 1.16
CA ASP A 119 5.20 19.26 -0.20
C ASP A 119 5.85 18.42 -1.32
N THR A 120 6.71 17.49 -0.95
CA THR A 120 7.48 16.60 -1.85
C THR A 120 7.16 15.12 -1.64
N LEU A 121 6.26 14.79 -0.70
CA LEU A 121 5.94 13.42 -0.33
C LEU A 121 5.27 12.68 -1.49
N LYS A 122 5.90 11.59 -1.94
CA LYS A 122 5.44 10.70 -3.01
C LYS A 122 4.98 9.35 -2.48
N TYR A 123 5.68 8.82 -1.48
CA TYR A 123 5.43 7.50 -0.91
C TYR A 123 5.15 7.61 0.58
N PHE A 124 3.94 7.22 0.98
CA PHE A 124 3.54 7.24 2.38
C PHE A 124 3.06 5.86 2.83
N ASN A 125 3.80 5.27 3.78
CA ASN A 125 3.46 3.99 4.39
C ASN A 125 3.09 4.20 5.86
N ILE A 126 1.92 3.69 6.24
CA ILE A 126 1.47 3.64 7.64
C ILE A 126 0.70 2.32 7.87
N ARG A 127 1.27 1.23 7.37
CA ARG A 127 0.74 -0.12 7.49
C ARG A 127 0.77 -0.61 8.94
N ASN A 128 -0.25 -1.39 9.34
CA ASN A 128 -0.28 -2.09 10.62
C ASN A 128 -0.08 -1.16 11.84
N CYS A 129 -0.65 0.04 11.78
CA CYS A 129 -0.54 1.02 12.86
C CYS A 129 -1.76 1.03 13.80
N GLY A 130 -2.79 0.25 13.47
CA GLY A 130 -4.01 0.12 14.25
C GLY A 130 -4.80 1.43 14.36
N LEU A 131 -4.75 2.27 13.33
CA LEU A 131 -5.33 3.62 13.32
C LEU A 131 -6.83 3.63 13.67
N GLY A 132 -7.56 2.60 13.21
CA GLY A 132 -9.02 2.56 13.29
C GLY A 132 -9.68 3.76 12.61
N LEU A 133 -11.00 3.89 12.81
CA LEU A 133 -11.79 4.94 12.19
C LEU A 133 -11.27 6.36 12.51
N LEU A 134 -10.97 6.63 13.79
CA LEU A 134 -10.52 7.94 14.25
C LEU A 134 -9.13 8.33 13.70
N GLY A 135 -8.18 7.40 13.67
CA GLY A 135 -6.86 7.65 13.10
C GLY A 135 -6.93 7.86 11.59
N GLY A 136 -7.78 7.08 10.90
CA GLY A 136 -8.05 7.25 9.49
C GLY A 136 -8.65 8.62 9.15
N ASP A 137 -9.65 9.08 9.90
CA ASP A 137 -10.24 10.40 9.66
C ASP A 137 -9.23 11.55 9.88
N LYS A 138 -8.36 11.46 10.89
CA LYS A 138 -7.25 12.41 11.08
C LYS A 138 -6.28 12.45 9.90
N LEU A 139 -5.95 11.28 9.32
CA LEU A 139 -5.15 11.25 8.09
C LEU A 139 -5.90 11.87 6.91
N GLY A 140 -7.21 11.62 6.82
CA GLY A 140 -8.08 12.26 5.83
C GLY A 140 -8.03 13.79 5.90
N GLU A 141 -8.10 14.35 7.11
CA GLU A 141 -7.93 15.80 7.33
C GLU A 141 -6.55 16.29 6.84
N CYS A 142 -5.49 15.51 7.05
CA CYS A 142 -4.17 15.84 6.54
C CYS A 142 -4.17 15.89 5.00
N PHE A 143 -4.69 14.87 4.33
CA PHE A 143 -4.75 14.81 2.86
C PHE A 143 -5.60 15.94 2.25
N LEU A 144 -6.71 16.32 2.90
CA LEU A 144 -7.50 17.48 2.49
C LEU A 144 -6.69 18.78 2.54
N ASN A 145 -5.76 18.90 3.48
CA ASN A 145 -4.94 20.09 3.71
C ASN A 145 -3.54 20.03 3.09
N PHE A 146 -3.20 18.95 2.36
CA PHE A 146 -1.94 18.87 1.62
C PHE A 146 -1.81 20.03 0.63
N LYS A 147 -0.63 20.66 0.63
CA LYS A 147 -0.29 21.68 -0.36
C LYS A 147 0.00 21.06 -1.73
N SER A 148 0.64 19.89 -1.73
CA SER A 148 1.06 19.18 -2.95
C SER A 148 0.28 17.89 -3.15
N LYS A 149 -1.04 18.01 -3.30
CA LYS A 149 -1.96 16.87 -3.57
C LYS A 149 -1.60 16.05 -4.80
N HIS A 150 -0.82 16.64 -5.72
CA HIS A 150 -0.33 16.02 -6.94
C HIS A 150 0.97 15.21 -6.78
N CYS A 151 1.68 15.37 -5.66
CA CYS A 151 2.94 14.66 -5.43
C CYS A 151 2.74 13.24 -4.90
N LEU A 152 1.67 13.00 -4.13
CA LEU A 152 1.47 11.70 -3.48
C LEU A 152 0.98 10.67 -4.51
N GLU A 153 1.82 9.66 -4.76
CA GLU A 153 1.61 8.62 -5.78
C GLU A 153 1.29 7.26 -5.17
N TYR A 154 1.82 7.00 -3.97
CA TYR A 154 1.71 5.72 -3.29
C TYR A 154 1.25 5.92 -1.85
N VAL A 155 0.22 5.18 -1.46
CA VAL A 155 -0.32 5.17 -0.09
C VAL A 155 -0.57 3.74 0.36
N ASP A 156 0.08 3.34 1.45
CA ASP A 156 -0.17 2.06 2.12
C ASP A 156 -0.83 2.26 3.48
N LEU A 157 -2.06 1.77 3.57
CA LEU A 157 -2.95 1.84 4.72
C LEU A 157 -3.43 0.45 5.15
N ALA A 158 -2.77 -0.61 4.71
CA ALA A 158 -3.12 -1.98 5.06
C ALA A 158 -3.04 -2.24 6.58
N GLN A 159 -3.82 -3.21 7.07
CA GLN A 159 -3.78 -3.69 8.46
C GLN A 159 -4.05 -2.62 9.55
N ASN A 160 -4.84 -1.59 9.24
CA ASN A 160 -5.17 -0.50 10.16
C ASN A 160 -6.49 -0.66 10.92
N ARG A 161 -7.19 -1.80 10.75
CA ARG A 161 -8.43 -2.15 11.46
C ARG A 161 -9.53 -1.10 11.29
N PHE A 162 -9.73 -0.60 10.07
CA PHE A 162 -10.74 0.41 9.83
C PHE A 162 -12.16 -0.07 10.17
N PHE A 163 -12.49 -1.36 9.91
CA PHE A 163 -13.82 -2.00 10.05
C PHE A 163 -14.99 -1.32 9.30
N LYS A 164 -14.99 0.00 9.19
CA LYS A 164 -15.73 0.86 8.28
C LYS A 164 -14.72 1.80 7.63
N PHE A 165 -14.86 2.07 6.35
CA PHE A 165 -13.96 3.00 5.69
C PHE A 165 -14.15 4.42 6.26
N PRO A 166 -13.10 5.10 6.74
CA PRO A 166 -13.23 6.43 7.33
C PRO A 166 -13.71 7.46 6.31
N GLN A 167 -14.76 8.20 6.66
CA GLN A 167 -15.43 9.10 5.72
C GLN A 167 -14.54 10.29 5.34
N VAL A 168 -13.78 10.83 6.30
CA VAL A 168 -12.87 11.94 6.04
C VAL A 168 -11.64 11.44 5.27
N LEU A 169 -11.18 10.22 5.54
CA LEU A 169 -10.14 9.57 4.74
C LEU A 169 -10.56 9.42 3.28
N SER A 170 -11.80 8.98 3.03
CA SER A 170 -12.38 8.89 1.69
C SER A 170 -12.37 10.24 0.97
N GLN A 171 -12.75 11.33 1.66
CA GLN A 171 -12.67 12.68 1.12
C GLN A 171 -11.22 13.15 0.88
N GLY A 172 -10.29 12.79 1.77
CA GLY A 172 -8.86 13.06 1.64
C GLY A 172 -8.28 12.39 0.39
N ILE A 173 -8.51 11.09 0.22
CA ILE A 173 -8.11 10.33 -0.96
C ILE A 173 -8.74 10.90 -2.23
N LYS A 174 -10.02 11.30 -2.17
CA LYS A 174 -10.69 11.98 -3.28
C LYS A 174 -9.99 13.28 -3.68
N ALA A 175 -9.37 13.99 -2.74
CA ALA A 175 -8.70 15.25 -3.02
C ALA A 175 -7.31 15.06 -3.64
N LEU A 176 -6.67 13.91 -3.50
CA LEU A 176 -5.33 13.65 -4.04
C LEU A 176 -5.38 13.41 -5.55
N ASP A 177 -4.50 14.04 -6.32
CA ASP A 177 -4.66 14.10 -7.79
C ASP A 177 -3.99 12.92 -8.51
N ASN A 178 -2.93 12.33 -7.92
CA ASN A 178 -2.01 11.45 -8.63
C ASN A 178 -1.76 10.11 -7.92
N ILE A 179 -2.68 9.64 -7.07
CA ILE A 179 -2.52 8.32 -6.44
C ILE A 179 -2.59 7.24 -7.53
N LYS A 180 -1.50 6.50 -7.67
CA LYS A 180 -1.35 5.35 -8.57
C LYS A 180 -1.44 4.02 -7.83
N THR A 181 -0.96 3.98 -6.60
CA THR A 181 -0.94 2.76 -5.78
C THR A 181 -1.64 2.99 -4.45
N LEU A 182 -2.60 2.11 -4.15
CA LEU A 182 -3.34 2.13 -2.90
C LEU A 182 -3.45 0.71 -2.32
N HIS A 183 -2.86 0.54 -1.13
CA HIS A 183 -2.95 -0.69 -0.34
C HIS A 183 -3.89 -0.50 0.85
N LEU A 184 -4.90 -1.37 0.93
CA LEU A 184 -5.97 -1.35 1.93
C LEU A 184 -6.27 -2.75 2.47
N GLU A 185 -5.47 -3.74 2.14
CA GLU A 185 -5.74 -5.12 2.50
C GLU A 185 -5.69 -5.38 4.02
N PHE A 186 -6.37 -6.44 4.44
CA PHE A 186 -6.42 -6.91 5.84
C PHE A 186 -6.91 -5.85 6.82
N ASN A 187 -7.83 -4.97 6.39
CA ASN A 187 -8.49 -3.99 7.24
C ASN A 187 -9.86 -4.45 7.75
N THR A 188 -10.41 -5.53 7.19
CA THR A 188 -11.73 -6.07 7.53
C THR A 188 -12.84 -5.01 7.37
N ILE A 189 -12.74 -4.17 6.34
CA ILE A 189 -13.70 -3.09 6.08
C ILE A 189 -15.04 -3.70 5.65
N GLU A 190 -16.13 -3.26 6.27
CA GLU A 190 -17.48 -3.71 5.93
C GLU A 190 -17.89 -3.31 4.50
N LYS A 191 -18.73 -4.17 3.93
CA LYS A 191 -19.14 -4.13 2.53
C LYS A 191 -19.72 -2.81 2.03
N ASP A 192 -20.51 -2.12 2.84
CA ASP A 192 -21.21 -0.92 2.39
C ASP A 192 -20.22 0.25 2.24
N THR A 193 -19.41 0.51 3.27
CA THR A 193 -18.43 1.61 3.22
C THR A 193 -17.27 1.35 2.27
N MET A 194 -16.87 0.09 2.05
CA MET A 194 -15.89 -0.24 1.02
C MET A 194 -16.46 0.05 -0.37
N SER A 195 -17.70 -0.37 -0.64
CA SER A 195 -18.36 -0.16 -1.93
C SER A 195 -18.57 1.33 -2.24
N ASP A 196 -18.96 2.12 -1.24
CA ASP A 196 -19.06 3.58 -1.36
C ASP A 196 -17.70 4.22 -1.66
N PHE A 197 -16.64 3.73 -1.02
CA PHE A 197 -15.28 4.21 -1.24
C PHE A 197 -14.76 3.90 -2.65
N LEU A 198 -15.03 2.71 -3.21
CA LEU A 198 -14.59 2.37 -4.56
C LEU A 198 -15.05 3.39 -5.62
N GLY A 199 -16.24 3.96 -5.46
CA GLY A 199 -16.75 5.00 -6.35
C GLY A 199 -15.89 6.27 -6.39
N VAL A 200 -15.10 6.53 -5.34
CA VAL A 200 -14.18 7.68 -5.26
C VAL A 200 -12.99 7.53 -6.20
N LEU A 201 -12.61 6.30 -6.55
CA LEU A 201 -11.42 5.99 -7.34
C LEU A 201 -11.63 6.18 -8.86
N ALA A 202 -12.86 6.43 -9.31
CA ALA A 202 -13.21 6.47 -10.74
C ALA A 202 -12.43 7.53 -11.54
N ASP A 203 -12.08 8.66 -10.91
CA ASP A 203 -11.34 9.77 -11.53
C ASP A 203 -9.87 9.79 -11.12
N LYS A 204 -9.33 8.67 -10.61
CA LYS A 204 -7.94 8.56 -10.14
C LYS A 204 -7.11 7.71 -11.11
N PRO A 205 -5.82 8.01 -11.28
CA PRO A 205 -4.93 7.22 -12.14
C PRO A 205 -4.44 5.95 -11.42
N ILE A 206 -5.35 5.18 -10.80
CA ILE A 206 -5.00 3.99 -10.03
C ILE A 206 -4.51 2.90 -11.00
N GLU A 207 -3.28 2.46 -10.77
CA GLU A 207 -2.62 1.36 -11.47
C GLU A 207 -2.56 0.10 -10.60
N ILE A 208 -2.42 0.25 -9.28
CA ILE A 208 -2.35 -0.85 -8.31
C ILE A 208 -3.37 -0.59 -7.20
N LEU A 209 -4.32 -1.51 -7.05
CA LEU A 209 -5.29 -1.51 -5.96
C LEU A 209 -5.27 -2.86 -5.26
N ASP A 210 -4.92 -2.84 -3.97
CA ASP A 210 -5.03 -4.00 -3.09
C ASP A 210 -6.07 -3.77 -2.03
N ILE A 211 -7.16 -4.55 -2.09
CA ILE A 211 -8.25 -4.52 -1.11
C ILE A 211 -8.51 -5.89 -0.50
N ARG A 212 -7.56 -6.83 -0.59
CA ARG A 212 -7.72 -8.20 -0.08
C ARG A 212 -8.17 -8.24 1.38
N ASP A 213 -8.95 -9.26 1.76
CA ASP A 213 -9.49 -9.39 3.13
C ASP A 213 -10.27 -8.14 3.59
N ASN A 214 -11.16 -7.68 2.71
CA ASN A 214 -12.20 -6.69 3.00
C ASN A 214 -13.48 -7.11 2.29
N PHE A 215 -14.64 -6.66 2.75
CA PHE A 215 -15.89 -7.17 2.19
C PHE A 215 -16.40 -6.30 1.05
N LEU A 216 -16.99 -6.91 0.03
CA LEU A 216 -17.73 -6.21 -1.03
C LEU A 216 -19.21 -6.61 -1.03
N ASN A 217 -20.07 -5.65 -1.37
CA ASN A 217 -21.46 -5.96 -1.73
C ASN A 217 -21.59 -5.99 -3.26
N MET A 218 -22.79 -6.31 -3.75
CA MET A 218 -23.06 -6.41 -5.18
C MET A 218 -22.77 -5.10 -5.95
N GLU A 219 -23.06 -3.93 -5.37
CA GLU A 219 -22.75 -2.65 -6.02
C GLU A 219 -21.24 -2.37 -5.99
N GLY A 220 -20.53 -2.80 -4.94
CA GLY A 220 -19.06 -2.78 -4.89
C GLY A 220 -18.44 -3.59 -6.03
N CYS A 221 -18.88 -4.85 -6.21
CA CYS A 221 -18.40 -5.71 -7.30
C CYS A 221 -18.66 -5.09 -8.68
N LYS A 222 -19.86 -4.53 -8.87
CA LYS A 222 -20.25 -3.80 -10.09
C LYS A 222 -19.40 -2.56 -10.33
N THR A 223 -19.13 -1.79 -9.28
CA THR A 223 -18.30 -0.58 -9.35
C THR A 223 -16.87 -0.95 -9.69
N LEU A 224 -16.33 -2.00 -9.07
CA LEU A 224 -15.00 -2.50 -9.38
C LEU A 224 -14.87 -2.96 -10.84
N GLY A 225 -15.89 -3.65 -11.37
CA GLY A 225 -15.90 -4.03 -12.78
C GLY A 225 -15.91 -2.80 -13.71
N ARG A 226 -16.60 -1.72 -13.33
CA ARG A 226 -16.55 -0.45 -14.07
C ARG A 226 -15.16 0.20 -14.00
N LEU A 227 -14.54 0.20 -12.81
CA LEU A 227 -13.17 0.70 -12.64
C LEU A 227 -12.20 -0.09 -13.52
N PHE A 228 -12.25 -1.42 -13.50
CA PHE A 228 -11.42 -2.27 -14.37
C PHE A 228 -11.62 -1.93 -15.84
N SER A 229 -12.86 -1.59 -16.21
CA SER A 229 -13.17 -1.22 -17.57
C SER A 229 -12.66 0.17 -17.98
N SER A 230 -12.47 1.09 -17.05
CA SER A 230 -12.12 2.49 -17.34
C SER A 230 -10.67 2.85 -17.01
N LEU A 231 -10.03 2.12 -16.11
CA LEU A 231 -8.67 2.37 -15.62
C LEU A 231 -7.67 1.37 -16.22
N ASP A 232 -6.41 1.78 -16.27
CA ASP A 232 -5.29 0.98 -16.76
C ASP A 232 -4.61 0.25 -15.58
N PHE A 233 -5.32 -0.68 -14.95
CA PHE A 233 -4.78 -1.48 -13.85
C PHE A 233 -3.58 -2.32 -14.30
N LYS A 234 -2.44 -2.15 -13.62
CA LYS A 234 -1.35 -3.13 -13.59
C LYS A 234 -1.71 -4.28 -12.66
N GLU A 235 -2.19 -3.97 -11.47
CA GLU A 235 -2.52 -4.99 -10.47
C GLU A 235 -3.86 -4.66 -9.81
N LEU A 236 -4.77 -5.64 -9.84
CA LEU A 236 -6.02 -5.59 -9.11
C LEU A 236 -6.10 -6.81 -8.18
N LEU A 237 -5.89 -6.55 -6.89
CA LEU A 237 -5.82 -7.58 -5.87
C LEU A 237 -7.09 -7.58 -5.02
N ILE A 238 -7.99 -8.52 -5.32
CA ILE A 238 -9.33 -8.62 -4.72
C ILE A 238 -9.63 -10.02 -4.19
N GLY A 239 -8.59 -10.74 -3.79
CA GLY A 239 -8.71 -12.00 -3.06
C GLY A 239 -9.39 -11.84 -1.70
N ASP A 240 -10.09 -12.88 -1.25
CA ASP A 240 -10.80 -12.92 0.04
C ASP A 240 -11.70 -11.70 0.29
N CYS A 241 -12.44 -11.31 -0.75
CA CYS A 241 -13.35 -10.15 -0.69
C CYS A 241 -14.81 -10.51 -0.39
N LEU A 242 -15.07 -11.81 -0.13
CA LEU A 242 -16.40 -12.42 -0.01
C LEU A 242 -17.37 -11.94 -1.10
N MET A 243 -16.89 -11.87 -2.34
CA MET A 243 -17.74 -11.48 -3.48
C MET A 243 -18.84 -12.52 -3.74
N HIS A 244 -18.55 -13.80 -3.43
CA HIS A 244 -19.34 -14.96 -3.82
C HIS A 244 -19.52 -15.05 -5.35
N ASP A 245 -20.07 -16.18 -5.80
CA ASP A 245 -20.26 -16.45 -7.23
C ASP A 245 -20.95 -15.30 -8.00
N GLU A 246 -22.07 -14.79 -7.50
CA GLU A 246 -22.81 -13.70 -8.15
C GLU A 246 -22.04 -12.37 -8.17
N GLY A 247 -21.23 -12.08 -7.15
CA GLY A 247 -20.42 -10.87 -7.11
C GLY A 247 -19.29 -10.91 -8.13
N VAL A 248 -18.64 -12.07 -8.29
CA VAL A 248 -17.61 -12.28 -9.32
C VAL A 248 -18.23 -12.20 -10.72
N LYS A 249 -19.39 -12.84 -10.95
CA LYS A 249 -20.17 -12.69 -12.21
C LYS A 249 -20.49 -11.23 -12.51
N MET A 250 -20.90 -10.46 -11.50
CA MET A 250 -21.19 -9.03 -11.63
C MET A 250 -19.94 -8.22 -11.99
N PHE A 251 -18.81 -8.47 -11.33
CA PHE A 251 -17.53 -7.86 -11.65
C PHE A 251 -17.14 -8.15 -13.12
N LEU A 252 -17.10 -9.42 -13.52
CA LEU A 252 -16.71 -9.84 -14.88
C LEU A 252 -17.60 -9.23 -15.95
N LYS A 253 -18.92 -9.19 -15.72
CA LYS A 253 -19.88 -8.56 -16.63
C LYS A 253 -19.54 -7.10 -16.92
N HIS A 254 -19.15 -6.34 -15.89
CA HIS A 254 -18.85 -4.92 -16.03
C HIS A 254 -17.41 -4.67 -16.51
N ALA A 255 -16.43 -5.46 -16.04
CA ALA A 255 -15.05 -5.43 -16.49
C ALA A 255 -14.94 -5.72 -18.01
N SER A 256 -15.79 -6.63 -18.50
CA SER A 256 -15.86 -7.03 -19.92
C SER A 256 -16.35 -5.94 -20.88
N THR A 257 -16.74 -4.77 -20.38
CA THR A 257 -17.22 -3.66 -21.22
C THR A 257 -16.10 -2.82 -21.83
N ARG A 258 -14.85 -2.99 -21.36
CA ARG A 258 -13.68 -2.28 -21.92
C ARG A 258 -13.49 -2.66 -23.37
N ARG A 259 -13.37 -1.63 -24.21
CA ARG A 259 -13.05 -1.82 -25.62
C ARG A 259 -11.57 -2.13 -25.73
N ILE A 260 -11.28 -3.21 -26.44
CA ILE A 260 -9.92 -3.66 -26.73
C ILE A 260 -9.68 -3.38 -28.20
N SER A 261 -8.63 -2.63 -28.50
CA SER A 261 -8.07 -2.60 -29.84
C SER A 261 -7.32 -3.91 -30.03
N LEU A 262 -7.93 -4.86 -30.74
CA LEU A 262 -7.19 -6.04 -31.20
C LEU A 262 -6.07 -5.53 -32.11
N GLY A 263 -4.81 -5.78 -31.72
CA GLY A 263 -3.65 -5.48 -32.56
C GLY A 263 -3.86 -6.07 -33.96
N LEU A 264 -3.34 -5.39 -34.97
CA LEU A 264 -3.38 -5.91 -36.33
C LEU A 264 -2.50 -7.16 -36.41
N PRO A 265 -2.77 -8.10 -37.34
CA PRO A 265 -1.90 -9.23 -37.57
C PRO A 265 -0.47 -8.73 -37.90
N GLY A 266 0.48 -8.97 -36.97
CA GLY A 266 1.87 -8.51 -37.09
C GLY A 266 2.31 -7.47 -36.05
N ASP A 267 1.42 -6.99 -35.19
CA ASP A 267 1.82 -6.19 -34.03
C ASP A 267 2.64 -7.07 -33.06
N ILE A 268 3.83 -6.58 -32.69
CA ILE A 268 4.85 -7.32 -31.94
C ILE A 268 4.59 -7.28 -30.42
N GLU A 269 3.81 -6.31 -29.96
CA GLU A 269 3.53 -6.11 -28.54
C GLU A 269 2.15 -6.68 -28.20
N ALA A 270 2.15 -7.80 -27.47
CA ALA A 270 1.01 -8.23 -26.69
C ALA A 270 0.66 -7.09 -25.70
N CYS A 271 -0.49 -6.43 -25.89
CA CYS A 271 -0.97 -5.46 -24.91
C CYS A 271 -1.46 -6.20 -23.67
N GLU A 272 -0.54 -6.46 -22.74
CA GLU A 272 -0.88 -6.90 -21.39
C GLU A 272 -1.82 -5.86 -20.75
N TYR A 273 -3.07 -6.27 -20.50
CA TYR A 273 -4.12 -5.35 -20.02
C TYR A 273 -4.07 -5.19 -18.51
N CYS A 274 -3.62 -6.24 -17.82
CA CYS A 274 -3.46 -6.30 -16.37
C CYS A 274 -2.43 -7.38 -16.04
N SER A 275 -1.41 -7.02 -15.29
CA SER A 275 -0.33 -7.93 -14.90
C SER A 275 -0.74 -8.92 -13.84
N VAL A 276 -1.53 -8.49 -12.87
CA VAL A 276 -2.04 -9.39 -11.83
C VAL A 276 -3.51 -9.11 -11.58
N LEU A 277 -4.34 -10.14 -11.76
CA LEU A 277 -5.72 -10.16 -11.31
C LEU A 277 -5.86 -11.27 -10.26
N ASP A 278 -6.12 -10.89 -9.01
CA ASP A 278 -6.34 -11.83 -7.93
C ASP A 278 -7.82 -11.91 -7.57
N LEU A 279 -8.42 -13.06 -7.84
CA LEU A 279 -9.80 -13.45 -7.51
C LEU A 279 -9.84 -14.62 -6.51
N SER A 280 -8.74 -14.90 -5.82
CA SER A 280 -8.64 -16.01 -4.86
C SER A 280 -9.65 -15.88 -3.71
N TYR A 281 -10.06 -17.01 -3.13
CA TYR A 281 -10.92 -17.06 -1.93
C TYR A 281 -12.19 -16.20 -1.99
N ASN A 282 -12.86 -16.12 -3.15
CA ASN A 282 -14.09 -15.34 -3.31
C ASN A 282 -15.35 -16.20 -3.34
N ASP A 283 -15.26 -17.49 -3.00
CA ASP A 283 -16.38 -18.43 -2.99
C ASP A 283 -17.17 -18.51 -4.31
N PHE A 284 -16.49 -18.41 -5.46
CA PHE A 284 -17.14 -18.58 -6.76
C PHE A 284 -17.10 -20.03 -7.26
N GLU A 285 -18.00 -20.36 -8.18
CA GLU A 285 -18.21 -21.74 -8.67
C GLU A 285 -17.77 -21.92 -10.14
N GLN A 286 -17.95 -23.12 -10.68
CA GLN A 286 -17.55 -23.51 -12.04
C GLN A 286 -18.05 -22.55 -13.15
N ASP A 287 -19.26 -22.02 -13.04
CA ASP A 287 -19.82 -21.06 -14.01
C ASP A 287 -18.95 -19.80 -14.14
N CYS A 288 -18.31 -19.33 -13.06
CA CYS A 288 -17.40 -18.18 -13.12
C CYS A 288 -16.14 -18.51 -13.90
N VAL A 289 -15.63 -19.74 -13.81
CA VAL A 289 -14.47 -20.19 -14.58
C VAL A 289 -14.77 -20.12 -16.08
N GLU A 290 -15.98 -20.51 -16.50
CA GLU A 290 -16.39 -20.39 -17.91
C GLU A 290 -16.40 -18.94 -18.39
N LEU A 291 -16.89 -17.99 -17.57
CA LEU A 291 -16.82 -16.56 -17.88
C LEU A 291 -15.38 -16.04 -17.91
N LEU A 292 -14.50 -16.58 -17.06
CA LEU A 292 -13.07 -16.23 -17.05
C LEU A 292 -12.36 -16.71 -18.33
N VAL A 293 -12.79 -17.80 -18.96
CA VAL A 293 -12.25 -18.23 -20.27
C VAL A 293 -12.44 -17.13 -21.31
N ASP A 294 -13.67 -16.62 -21.44
CA ASP A 294 -14.00 -15.54 -22.37
C ASP A 294 -13.28 -14.24 -21.99
N PHE A 295 -13.23 -13.94 -20.69
CA PHE A 295 -12.55 -12.77 -20.17
C PHE A 295 -11.06 -12.79 -20.51
N CYS A 296 -10.33 -13.84 -20.15
CA CYS A 296 -8.88 -13.93 -20.37
C CYS A 296 -8.53 -14.14 -21.86
N GLY A 297 -9.43 -14.76 -22.63
CA GLY A 297 -9.28 -14.84 -24.09
C GLY A 297 -9.35 -13.46 -24.77
N LYS A 298 -10.04 -12.51 -24.14
CA LYS A 298 -10.23 -11.13 -24.61
C LYS A 298 -9.19 -10.18 -24.00
N TYR A 299 -9.05 -10.18 -22.69
CA TYR A 299 -8.12 -9.35 -21.91
C TYR A 299 -6.87 -10.19 -21.58
N GLN A 300 -5.72 -9.79 -22.08
CA GLN A 300 -4.45 -10.45 -21.77
C GLN A 300 -4.08 -10.20 -20.30
N ILE A 301 -4.33 -11.19 -19.45
CA ILE A 301 -3.98 -11.17 -18.02
C ILE A 301 -2.64 -11.87 -17.82
N GLY A 302 -1.67 -11.17 -17.22
CA GLY A 302 -0.32 -11.70 -16.97
C GLY A 302 -0.30 -12.84 -15.95
N LYS A 303 -0.92 -12.62 -14.78
CA LYS A 303 -1.09 -13.61 -13.70
C LYS A 303 -2.52 -13.55 -13.18
N LEU A 304 -3.23 -14.69 -13.22
CA LEU A 304 -4.58 -14.85 -12.67
C LEU A 304 -4.53 -15.77 -11.46
N LEU A 305 -4.91 -15.28 -10.29
CA LEU A 305 -5.00 -16.07 -9.05
C LEU A 305 -6.46 -16.41 -8.79
N ILE A 306 -6.78 -17.69 -8.68
CA ILE A 306 -8.13 -18.20 -8.42
C ILE A 306 -8.16 -19.31 -7.37
N ASN A 307 -7.06 -19.54 -6.66
CA ASN A 307 -6.97 -20.51 -5.57
C ASN A 307 -8.03 -20.25 -4.49
N GLY A 308 -8.48 -21.31 -3.81
CA GLY A 308 -9.47 -21.20 -2.73
C GLY A 308 -10.93 -20.98 -3.16
N ASN A 309 -11.27 -21.16 -4.45
CA ASN A 309 -12.66 -21.16 -4.95
C ASN A 309 -13.14 -22.59 -5.29
N PHE A 310 -14.40 -22.74 -5.71
CA PHE A 310 -15.07 -24.05 -5.84
C PHE A 310 -15.27 -24.48 -7.31
N PHE A 311 -14.26 -25.08 -7.92
CA PHE A 311 -14.33 -25.56 -9.31
C PHE A 311 -13.47 -26.81 -9.53
N ASP A 312 -13.72 -27.54 -10.62
CA ASP A 312 -12.96 -28.74 -11.00
C ASP A 312 -12.35 -28.62 -12.40
N GLU A 313 -13.09 -28.06 -13.37
CA GLU A 313 -12.69 -28.01 -14.78
C GLU A 313 -12.01 -26.69 -15.11
N ILE A 314 -10.70 -26.72 -15.40
CA ILE A 314 -9.88 -25.52 -15.65
C ILE A 314 -9.09 -25.55 -16.96
N ASP A 315 -9.16 -26.63 -17.75
CA ASP A 315 -8.32 -26.81 -18.93
C ASP A 315 -8.56 -25.71 -19.98
N SER A 316 -9.81 -25.34 -20.22
CA SER A 316 -10.16 -24.24 -21.14
C SER A 316 -9.58 -22.89 -20.68
N LEU A 317 -9.57 -22.64 -19.37
CA LEU A 317 -9.02 -21.40 -18.81
C LEU A 317 -7.49 -21.38 -18.89
N LYS A 318 -6.84 -22.51 -18.60
CA LYS A 318 -5.38 -22.67 -18.80
C LYS A 318 -4.99 -22.38 -20.23
N VAL A 319 -5.68 -22.97 -21.21
CA VAL A 319 -5.42 -22.73 -22.63
C VAL A 319 -5.63 -21.25 -22.99
N ALA A 320 -6.68 -20.61 -22.46
CA ALA A 320 -6.93 -19.18 -22.70
C ALA A 320 -5.80 -18.28 -22.17
N MET A 321 -5.28 -18.57 -20.97
CA MET A 321 -4.15 -17.86 -20.35
C MET A 321 -2.83 -18.10 -21.09
N GLU A 322 -2.47 -19.37 -21.31
CA GLU A 322 -1.20 -19.78 -21.94
C GLU A 322 -1.07 -19.25 -23.38
N LYS A 323 -2.18 -19.08 -24.09
CA LYS A 323 -2.22 -18.53 -25.46
C LYS A 323 -1.46 -17.20 -25.59
N TYR A 324 -1.43 -16.39 -24.53
CA TYR A 324 -0.73 -15.10 -24.50
C TYR A 324 0.41 -15.04 -23.46
N GLY A 325 0.86 -16.20 -22.97
CA GLY A 325 1.93 -16.28 -21.97
C GLY A 325 1.51 -15.95 -20.53
N GLY A 326 0.21 -15.95 -20.24
CA GLY A 326 -0.32 -15.71 -18.89
C GLY A 326 -0.14 -16.93 -17.96
N LEU A 327 0.01 -16.67 -16.67
CA LEU A 327 0.15 -17.65 -15.60
C LEU A 327 -1.17 -17.80 -14.84
N LEU A 328 -1.67 -19.03 -14.73
CA LEU A 328 -2.82 -19.36 -13.88
C LEU A 328 -2.34 -19.99 -12.56
N VAL A 329 -2.77 -19.42 -11.43
CA VAL A 329 -2.50 -19.93 -10.08
C VAL A 329 -3.79 -20.47 -9.47
N THR A 330 -3.83 -21.78 -9.26
CA THR A 330 -5.01 -22.51 -8.73
C THR A 330 -4.77 -23.16 -7.38
N GLU A 331 -3.52 -23.27 -6.97
CA GLU A 331 -3.13 -23.78 -5.67
C GLU A 331 -2.47 -22.65 -4.89
N ASP A 332 -2.56 -22.73 -3.57
CA ASP A 332 -1.81 -21.84 -2.71
C ASP A 332 -0.33 -22.10 -3.01
N GLU A 333 0.31 -21.17 -3.72
CA GLU A 333 1.77 -21.08 -3.69
C GLU A 333 2.10 -21.01 -2.20
N ALA A 334 2.81 -22.02 -1.66
CA ALA A 334 3.26 -21.98 -0.29
C ALA A 334 4.06 -20.68 -0.17
N ILE A 335 3.46 -19.66 0.44
CA ILE A 335 4.13 -18.43 0.74
C ILE A 335 5.20 -18.88 1.72
N GLU A 336 6.44 -19.03 1.25
CA GLU A 336 7.58 -18.84 2.12
C GLU A 336 7.35 -17.45 2.69
N VAL A 337 6.78 -17.40 3.90
CA VAL A 337 6.72 -16.17 4.68
C VAL A 337 8.15 -15.69 4.65
N PRO A 338 8.44 -14.56 3.96
CA PRO A 338 9.79 -14.10 3.86
C PRO A 338 10.29 -14.05 5.30
N ASN A 339 11.45 -14.64 5.59
CA ASN A 339 12.07 -14.38 6.88
C ASN A 339 12.08 -12.85 7.05
N LYS A 340 12.02 -12.33 8.28
CA LYS A 340 12.04 -10.88 8.55
C LYS A 340 13.16 -10.10 7.79
N SER A 341 14.13 -10.80 7.19
CA SER A 341 15.16 -10.32 6.28
C SER A 341 14.74 -10.02 4.83
N ASP A 342 13.61 -10.52 4.31
CA ASP A 342 13.36 -10.63 2.86
C ASP A 342 12.21 -9.73 2.34
N ILE A 343 11.71 -8.79 3.17
CA ILE A 343 10.77 -7.74 2.73
C ILE A 343 11.52 -6.57 2.03
N ASP A 344 12.80 -6.74 1.69
CA ASP A 344 13.60 -5.69 1.05
C ASP A 344 14.23 -6.19 -0.24
N ASP A 345 13.73 -5.68 -1.37
CA ASP A 345 14.46 -5.40 -2.62
C ASP A 345 13.52 -4.90 -3.73
N SER A 346 12.20 -5.15 -3.64
CA SER A 346 11.24 -4.74 -4.68
C SER A 346 10.83 -3.26 -4.63
N LEU A 347 10.91 -2.61 -3.46
CA LEU A 347 10.66 -1.16 -3.34
C LEU A 347 11.84 -0.30 -3.82
N VAL A 348 13.05 -0.86 -3.85
CA VAL A 348 14.25 -0.19 -4.40
C VAL A 348 14.31 -0.34 -5.93
N GLY A 349 13.76 -1.42 -6.48
CA GLY A 349 13.74 -1.68 -7.93
C GLY A 349 12.87 -0.72 -8.74
N MET A 350 11.81 -0.15 -8.16
CA MET A 350 10.91 0.79 -8.86
C MET A 350 11.50 2.18 -9.10
N VAL A 351 12.58 2.54 -8.39
CA VAL A 351 13.29 3.82 -8.60
C VAL A 351 14.35 3.71 -9.72
N SER A 352 14.59 2.50 -10.25
CA SER A 352 15.65 2.27 -11.24
C SER A 352 15.18 2.30 -12.71
N ASN A 353 13.87 2.33 -12.99
CA ASN A 353 13.30 2.27 -14.34
C ASN A 353 12.13 3.25 -14.58
N LEU A 354 12.26 4.48 -14.11
CA LEU A 354 11.46 5.62 -14.58
C LEU A 354 12.37 6.77 -15.04
#